data_AF-A0A381L2J4-F1
#
_entry.id   AF-A0A381L2J4-F1
#
_cell.length_a   1.000
_cell.length_b   1.000
_cell.length_c   1.000
_cell.angle_alpha   90.00
_cell.angle_beta   90.00
_cell.angle_gamma   90.00
#
_symmetry.space_group_name_H-M   'P 1'
#
loop_
_entity.id
_entity.type
_entity.pdbx_description
1 polymer ?
#
loop_
_entity_poly.entity_id
_entity_poly.type
_entity_poly.pdbx_seq_one_letter_code
_entity_poly.pdbx_strand_id
1 'polypeptide(L)'
;MKSLHRILKCQSHFLKAIIFTFLISANASLIPLSAEEFMEPGYHCNKKIYSFRVIEETREAACHGLISIYETARRPRVYIHKNNFEDYIYEWSIPVSKSRDSEGSKRRFIEKISFDNRCELKDVLYYNGSTYQYEPCKKVPDVSTSTSSEVEKVPADSLVHCGSLSWKIEEIQLGTNSHLSKFLKGRFEVKNTSSLADGPWLRSILRKRITIRKITQLVPYEVIVNNQNEVRGVIVTHHISNKETTAHDSNQTQSDLLTPISTWKKDEIRLVCLFDKTFPLLSPALISNSSSQRKRKTRE
;
A
#
# COMPACT_ATOMS: atom_id res chain seq x y z
N MET A 1 48.65 -36.98 26.69
CA MET A 1 48.43 -35.57 26.32
C MET A 1 49.13 -34.61 27.30
N LYS A 2 50.47 -34.51 27.27
CA LYS A 2 51.25 -33.64 28.17
C LYS A 2 52.21 -32.68 27.41
N SER A 3 51.94 -32.40 26.13
CA SER A 3 52.88 -31.61 25.30
C SER A 3 52.39 -30.21 24.88
N LEU A 4 51.14 -29.80 25.13
CA LEU A 4 50.73 -28.42 24.80
C LEU A 4 50.98 -27.39 25.92
N HIS A 5 50.96 -27.81 27.20
CA HIS A 5 51.05 -26.88 28.32
C HIS A 5 52.48 -26.36 28.59
N ARG A 6 53.51 -26.95 27.97
CA ARG A 6 54.91 -26.55 28.14
C ARG A 6 55.43 -25.57 27.09
N ILE A 7 54.73 -25.39 25.96
CA ILE A 7 55.20 -24.54 24.85
C ILE A 7 54.97 -23.04 25.14
N LEU A 8 54.07 -22.69 26.08
CA LEU A 8 53.71 -21.30 26.38
C LEU A 8 54.56 -20.62 27.48
N LYS A 9 55.46 -21.35 28.16
CA LYS A 9 56.30 -20.78 29.25
C LYS A 9 57.62 -20.16 28.77
N CYS A 10 58.08 -20.46 27.55
CA CYS A 10 59.33 -19.92 26.98
C CYS A 10 59.10 -18.93 25.82
N GLN A 11 57.96 -18.22 25.81
CA GLN A 11 57.77 -17.12 24.86
C GLN A 11 58.22 -15.82 25.49
N SER A 12 59.30 -15.25 24.94
CA SER A 12 59.81 -13.91 25.23
C SER A 12 58.66 -12.90 25.29
N HIS A 13 58.68 -11.97 26.25
CA HIS A 13 57.72 -10.88 26.35
C HIS A 13 57.55 -10.12 25.04
N PHE A 14 58.59 -10.10 24.19
CA PHE A 14 58.57 -9.51 22.87
C PHE A 14 57.60 -10.23 21.90
N LEU A 15 57.54 -11.57 21.94
CA LEU A 15 56.62 -12.35 21.11
C LEU A 15 55.16 -12.16 21.57
N LYS A 16 54.94 -12.07 22.89
CA LYS A 16 53.61 -11.73 23.43
C LYS A 16 53.19 -10.34 23.03
N ALA A 17 54.09 -9.35 23.10
CA ALA A 17 53.82 -7.98 22.66
C ALA A 17 53.48 -7.92 21.16
N ILE A 18 54.21 -8.66 20.31
CA ILE A 18 53.93 -8.79 18.88
C ILE A 18 52.55 -9.40 18.63
N ILE A 19 52.18 -10.49 19.34
CA ILE A 19 50.86 -11.10 19.19
C ILE A 19 49.75 -10.13 19.67
N PHE A 20 49.99 -9.40 20.75
CA PHE A 20 49.04 -8.38 21.22
C PHE A 20 48.92 -7.21 20.25
N THR A 21 50.01 -6.71 19.66
CA THR A 21 49.93 -5.67 18.63
C THR A 21 49.23 -6.20 17.38
N PHE A 22 49.49 -7.44 16.95
CA PHE A 22 48.77 -8.06 15.83
C PHE A 22 47.27 -8.21 16.10
N LEU A 23 46.88 -8.63 17.31
CA LEU A 23 45.48 -8.74 17.74
C LEU A 23 44.79 -7.38 17.83
N ILE A 24 45.49 -6.36 18.33
CA ILE A 24 44.97 -4.98 18.40
C ILE A 24 44.84 -4.41 16.99
N SER A 25 45.81 -4.63 16.09
CA SER A 25 45.73 -4.18 14.69
C SER A 25 44.68 -4.93 13.88
N ALA A 26 44.47 -6.22 14.13
CA ALA A 26 43.39 -6.98 13.51
C ALA A 26 42.01 -6.47 13.97
N ASN A 27 41.85 -6.19 15.27
CA ASN A 27 40.64 -5.55 15.79
C ASN A 27 40.47 -4.12 15.27
N ALA A 28 41.54 -3.34 15.16
CA ALA A 28 41.51 -1.99 14.60
C ALA A 28 41.20 -1.97 13.11
N SER A 29 41.53 -3.02 12.35
CA SER A 29 41.12 -3.19 10.95
C SER A 29 39.68 -3.68 10.77
N LEU A 30 39.10 -4.31 11.80
CA LEU A 30 37.70 -4.77 11.80
C LEU A 30 36.70 -3.66 12.18
N ILE A 31 37.14 -2.70 13.01
CA ILE A 31 36.32 -1.56 13.44
C ILE A 31 35.85 -0.67 12.27
N PRO A 32 36.67 -0.27 11.27
CA PRO A 32 36.21 0.56 10.17
C PRO A 32 35.26 -0.16 9.21
N LEU A 33 35.42 -1.48 9.00
CA LEU A 33 34.51 -2.27 8.15
C LEU A 33 33.08 -2.33 8.71
N SER A 34 32.93 -2.36 10.04
CA SER A 34 31.60 -2.31 10.67
C SER A 34 30.94 -0.93 10.64
N ALA A 35 31.72 0.14 10.44
CA ALA A 35 31.23 1.51 10.40
C ALA A 35 30.78 1.94 8.99
N GLU A 36 31.43 1.42 7.94
CA GLU A 36 31.04 1.70 6.54
C GLU A 36 29.70 1.04 6.16
N GLU A 37 29.36 -0.11 6.74
CA GLU A 37 28.10 -0.84 6.46
C GLU A 37 26.84 -0.04 6.88
N PHE A 38 26.97 0.98 7.74
CA PHE A 38 25.85 1.81 8.22
C PHE A 38 25.58 3.08 7.40
N MET A 39 26.33 3.33 6.31
CA MET A 39 26.24 4.58 5.55
C MET A 39 25.44 4.49 4.25
N GLU A 40 25.10 3.29 3.76
CA GLU A 40 24.34 3.14 2.52
C GLU A 40 22.88 3.63 2.69
N PRO A 41 22.37 4.55 1.84
CA PRO A 41 21.00 5.02 1.93
C PRO A 41 19.97 3.92 1.68
N GLY A 42 18.97 3.83 2.55
CA GLY A 42 17.87 2.87 2.41
C GLY A 42 17.30 2.39 3.73
N TYR A 43 16.60 1.26 3.67
CA TYR A 43 16.02 0.59 4.82
C TYR A 43 16.88 -0.62 5.20
N HIS A 44 17.50 -0.53 6.36
CA HIS A 44 18.38 -1.55 6.93
C HIS A 44 17.56 -2.51 7.78
N CYS A 45 17.31 -3.69 7.21
CA CYS A 45 16.51 -4.77 7.75
C CYS A 45 17.43 -5.91 8.20
N ASN A 46 17.93 -5.86 9.43
CA ASN A 46 18.98 -6.76 9.93
C ASN A 46 20.21 -6.75 9.00
N LYS A 47 20.50 -7.85 8.28
CA LYS A 47 21.64 -7.97 7.35
C LYS A 47 21.32 -7.58 5.91
N LYS A 48 20.10 -7.11 5.62
CA LYS A 48 19.68 -6.73 4.25
C LYS A 48 19.39 -5.25 4.17
N ILE A 49 19.83 -4.63 3.09
CA ILE A 49 19.54 -3.23 2.79
C ILE A 49 18.58 -3.19 1.59
N TYR A 50 17.44 -2.50 1.76
CA TYR A 50 16.50 -2.23 0.68
C TYR A 50 16.61 -0.77 0.26
N SER A 51 16.89 -0.52 -1.02
CA SER A 51 16.90 0.85 -1.54
C SER A 51 15.51 1.47 -1.48
N PHE A 52 15.45 2.81 -1.40
CA PHE A 52 14.19 3.55 -1.41
C PHE A 52 13.31 3.20 -2.61
N ARG A 53 13.92 3.03 -3.79
CA ARG A 53 13.24 2.62 -5.01
C ARG A 53 12.53 1.27 -4.87
N VAL A 54 13.18 0.28 -4.26
CA VAL A 54 12.57 -1.06 -4.09
C VAL A 54 11.37 -0.99 -3.14
N ILE A 55 11.48 -0.20 -2.07
CA ILE A 55 10.36 0.00 -1.13
C ILE A 55 9.21 0.74 -1.82
N GLU A 56 9.51 1.75 -2.63
CA GLU A 56 8.49 2.50 -3.36
C GLU A 56 7.77 1.63 -4.41
N GLU A 57 8.51 0.86 -5.20
CA GLU A 57 7.92 -0.10 -6.15
C GLU A 57 7.06 -1.17 -5.44
N THR A 58 7.43 -1.53 -4.21
CA THR A 58 6.66 -2.45 -3.37
C THR A 58 5.40 -1.78 -2.83
N ARG A 59 5.47 -0.53 -2.38
CA ARG A 59 4.35 0.29 -1.92
C ARG A 59 3.33 0.47 -3.03
N GLU A 60 3.77 0.84 -4.24
CA GLU A 60 2.91 0.94 -5.42
C GLU A 60 2.22 -0.39 -5.73
N ALA A 61 2.95 -1.50 -5.73
CA ALA A 61 2.38 -2.82 -5.96
C ALA A 61 1.34 -3.21 -4.90
N ALA A 62 1.59 -2.87 -3.63
CA ALA A 62 0.66 -3.12 -2.53
C ALA A 62 -0.60 -2.26 -2.67
N CYS A 63 -0.44 -0.97 -2.99
CA CYS A 63 -1.52 -0.03 -3.28
C CYS A 63 -2.41 -0.52 -4.43
N HIS A 64 -1.79 -1.01 -5.51
CA HIS A 64 -2.51 -1.64 -6.62
C HIS A 64 -3.27 -2.91 -6.22
N GLY A 65 -2.77 -3.66 -5.25
CA GLY A 65 -3.46 -4.81 -4.66
C GLY A 65 -4.82 -4.45 -4.08
N LEU A 66 -4.98 -3.25 -3.50
CA LEU A 66 -6.24 -2.74 -2.96
C LEU A 66 -7.30 -2.50 -4.05
N ILE A 67 -6.89 -2.11 -5.27
CA ILE A 67 -7.82 -1.67 -6.33
C ILE A 67 -7.91 -2.64 -7.51
N SER A 68 -7.13 -3.72 -7.50
CA SER A 68 -7.15 -4.67 -8.61
C SER A 68 -8.47 -5.43 -8.66
N ILE A 69 -9.15 -5.41 -9.81
CA ILE A 69 -10.45 -6.09 -9.96
C ILE A 69 -10.33 -7.59 -10.20
N TYR A 70 -9.11 -8.12 -10.38
CA TYR A 70 -8.90 -9.53 -10.68
C TYR A 70 -8.99 -10.39 -9.42
N GLU A 71 -9.84 -11.41 -9.43
CA GLU A 71 -9.99 -12.35 -8.31
C GLU A 71 -8.69 -13.06 -7.94
N THR A 72 -7.81 -13.30 -8.91
CA THR A 72 -6.50 -13.96 -8.71
C THR A 72 -5.43 -13.01 -8.15
N ALA A 73 -5.69 -11.71 -8.10
CA ALA A 73 -4.73 -10.73 -7.59
C ALA A 73 -4.39 -11.00 -6.12
N ARG A 74 -3.13 -10.74 -5.76
CA ARG A 74 -2.67 -10.73 -4.38
C ARG A 74 -3.29 -9.53 -3.67
N ARG A 75 -3.86 -9.74 -2.49
CA ARG A 75 -4.50 -8.70 -1.68
C ARG A 75 -3.61 -8.31 -0.50
N PRO A 76 -3.56 -7.02 -0.12
CA PRO A 76 -2.93 -6.60 1.13
C PRO A 76 -3.62 -7.23 2.33
N ARG A 77 -2.84 -7.61 3.33
CA ARG A 77 -3.36 -8.25 4.54
C ARG A 77 -3.72 -7.18 5.57
N VAL A 78 -4.89 -7.28 6.19
CA VAL A 78 -5.22 -6.41 7.33
C VAL A 78 -4.38 -6.82 8.52
N TYR A 79 -3.60 -5.89 9.06
CA TYR A 79 -2.73 -6.11 10.21
C TYR A 79 -3.31 -5.55 11.50
N ILE A 80 -3.80 -4.31 11.46
CA ILE A 80 -4.49 -3.69 12.58
C ILE A 80 -5.94 -3.45 12.17
N HIS A 81 -6.85 -4.16 12.83
CA HIS A 81 -8.28 -3.85 12.81
C HIS A 81 -8.53 -2.69 13.77
N LYS A 82 -9.10 -1.61 13.26
CA LYS A 82 -9.69 -0.54 14.08
C LYS A 82 -11.21 -0.56 13.91
N ASN A 83 -11.92 0.14 14.78
CA ASN A 83 -13.39 0.20 14.68
C ASN A 83 -13.87 0.89 13.39
N ASN A 84 -13.01 1.70 12.76
CA ASN A 84 -13.26 2.33 11.47
C ASN A 84 -12.33 1.75 10.39
N PHE A 85 -12.91 1.35 9.26
CA PHE A 85 -12.18 0.85 8.08
C PHE A 85 -11.19 1.88 7.53
N GLU A 86 -11.45 3.18 7.71
CA GLU A 86 -10.58 4.27 7.25
C GLU A 86 -9.23 4.30 7.95
N ASP A 87 -9.13 3.70 9.13
CA ASP A 87 -7.91 3.69 9.93
C ASP A 87 -7.12 2.37 9.81
N TYR A 88 -7.52 1.50 8.90
CA TYR A 88 -6.87 0.21 8.69
C TYR A 88 -5.42 0.36 8.28
N ILE A 89 -4.56 -0.48 8.87
CA ILE A 89 -3.17 -0.66 8.46
C ILE A 89 -3.04 -2.02 7.80
N TYR A 90 -2.45 -2.00 6.61
CA TYR A 90 -2.21 -3.17 5.79
C TYR A 90 -0.76 -3.59 5.82
N GLU A 91 -0.53 -4.86 5.54
CA GLU A 91 0.79 -5.44 5.37
C GLU A 91 0.97 -6.06 3.99
N TRP A 92 2.19 -5.92 3.47
CA TRP A 92 2.60 -6.53 2.21
C TRP A 92 4.05 -7.00 2.25
N SER A 93 4.28 -8.31 2.12
CA SER A 93 5.63 -8.90 2.09
C SER A 93 6.43 -8.43 0.87
N ILE A 94 7.71 -8.14 1.12
CA ILE A 94 8.76 -7.86 0.12
C ILE A 94 9.25 -9.24 -0.37
N PRO A 95 9.13 -9.64 -1.66
CA PRO A 95 9.44 -8.87 -2.85
C PRO A 95 8.33 -8.92 -3.93
N VAL A 96 8.54 -8.19 -5.01
CA VAL A 96 7.65 -8.13 -6.18
C VAL A 96 7.50 -9.48 -6.90
N SER A 97 8.49 -10.38 -6.81
CA SER A 97 8.51 -11.69 -7.48
C SER A 97 8.65 -12.85 -6.50
N LYS A 98 8.06 -14.01 -6.87
CA LYS A 98 8.20 -15.27 -6.14
C LYS A 98 9.62 -15.81 -6.35
N SER A 99 10.62 -15.31 -5.63
CA SER A 99 11.94 -15.96 -5.66
C SER A 99 11.85 -17.34 -4.99
N ARG A 100 12.22 -18.38 -5.74
CA ARG A 100 12.49 -19.71 -5.16
C ARG A 100 13.88 -19.69 -4.54
N ASP A 101 14.11 -20.46 -3.49
CA ASP A 101 15.47 -20.71 -3.02
C ASP A 101 16.23 -21.62 -4.01
N SER A 102 17.50 -21.89 -3.72
CA SER A 102 18.36 -22.78 -4.50
C SER A 102 17.81 -24.21 -4.61
N GLU A 103 16.89 -24.60 -3.74
CA GLU A 103 16.22 -25.91 -3.71
C GLU A 103 14.85 -25.89 -4.40
N GLY A 104 14.43 -24.76 -5.00
CA GLY A 104 13.16 -24.62 -5.68
C GLY A 104 11.95 -24.41 -4.76
N SER A 105 12.17 -24.35 -3.45
CA SER A 105 11.16 -24.08 -2.43
C SER A 105 10.79 -22.59 -2.42
N LYS A 106 9.55 -22.27 -2.03
CA LYS A 106 9.14 -20.87 -1.86
C LYS A 106 9.90 -20.30 -0.67
N ARG A 107 10.80 -19.33 -0.90
CA ARG A 107 11.43 -18.60 0.20
C ARG A 107 10.36 -18.12 1.17
N ARG A 108 10.52 -18.43 2.47
CA ARG A 108 9.75 -17.79 3.53
C ARG A 108 10.21 -16.34 3.55
N PHE A 109 9.44 -15.46 2.91
CA PHE A 109 9.71 -14.03 2.90
C PHE A 109 9.35 -13.46 4.26
N ILE A 110 10.38 -12.96 4.93
CA ILE A 110 10.32 -12.55 6.33
C ILE A 110 10.02 -11.05 6.39
N GLU A 111 10.43 -10.26 5.41
CA GLU A 111 10.30 -8.81 5.42
C GLU A 111 9.00 -8.31 4.75
N LYS A 112 8.43 -7.24 5.28
CA LYS A 112 7.15 -6.67 4.82
C LYS A 112 7.11 -5.15 5.00
N ILE A 113 6.28 -4.48 4.22
CA ILE A 113 5.92 -3.08 4.47
C ILE A 113 4.56 -3.02 5.17
N SER A 114 4.34 -1.95 5.92
CA SER A 114 3.03 -1.55 6.41
C SER A 114 2.60 -0.21 5.81
N PHE A 115 1.31 -0.06 5.49
CA PHE A 115 0.78 1.12 4.84
C PHE A 115 -0.71 1.31 5.14
N ASP A 116 -1.23 2.52 4.92
CA ASP A 116 -2.65 2.85 5.18
C ASP A 116 -3.52 2.86 3.91
N ASN A 117 -4.80 3.24 4.08
CA ASN A 117 -5.75 3.37 2.99
C ASN A 117 -5.33 4.37 1.91
N ARG A 118 -4.52 5.39 2.23
CA ARG A 118 -4.02 6.39 1.28
C ARG A 118 -2.76 5.92 0.55
N CYS A 119 -2.37 4.66 0.77
CA CYS A 119 -1.12 4.08 0.30
C CYS A 119 0.12 4.78 0.87
N GLU A 120 0.00 5.46 2.01
CA GLU A 120 1.16 6.03 2.69
C GLU A 120 1.91 4.92 3.41
N LEU A 121 3.22 4.83 3.15
CA LEU A 121 4.11 3.92 3.85
C LEU A 121 4.18 4.33 5.33
N LYS A 122 3.88 3.39 6.24
CA LYS A 122 4.02 3.61 7.69
C LYS A 122 5.31 3.02 8.23
N ASP A 123 5.68 1.83 7.80
CA ASP A 123 6.91 1.17 8.25
C ASP A 123 7.43 0.11 7.27
N VAL A 124 8.71 -0.23 7.40
CA VAL A 124 9.35 -1.38 6.76
C VAL A 124 9.81 -2.31 7.87
N LEU A 125 9.32 -3.54 7.88
CA LEU A 125 9.48 -4.49 8.98
C LEU A 125 10.28 -5.70 8.53
N TYR A 126 11.19 -6.16 9.37
CA TYR A 126 11.83 -7.47 9.25
C TYR A 126 11.44 -8.33 10.44
N TYR A 127 11.46 -9.65 10.27
CA TYR A 127 11.22 -10.55 11.39
C TYR A 127 12.55 -11.02 11.98
N ASN A 128 12.72 -10.72 13.26
CA ASN A 128 13.89 -11.03 14.05
C ASN A 128 13.72 -12.44 14.63
N GLY A 129 14.57 -13.37 14.18
CA GLY A 129 14.52 -14.77 14.63
C GLY A 129 14.92 -14.97 16.09
N SER A 130 15.61 -14.01 16.71
CA SER A 130 16.00 -14.07 18.12
C SER A 130 14.86 -13.67 19.06
N THR A 131 14.09 -12.64 18.69
CA THR A 131 12.94 -12.16 19.48
C THR A 131 11.63 -12.79 19.03
N TYR A 132 11.62 -13.53 17.92
CA TYR A 132 10.44 -14.08 17.26
C TYR A 132 9.38 -13.00 16.93
N GLN A 133 9.81 -11.75 16.72
CA GLN A 133 8.94 -10.60 16.50
C GLN A 133 9.32 -9.84 15.23
N TYR A 134 8.36 -9.06 14.72
CA TYR A 134 8.60 -8.10 13.66
C TYR A 134 9.14 -6.80 14.25
N GLU A 135 10.25 -6.33 13.72
CA GLU A 135 10.95 -5.11 14.16
C GLU A 135 11.09 -4.14 12.99
N PRO A 136 11.06 -2.81 13.25
CA PRO A 136 11.23 -1.80 12.22
C PRO A 136 12.66 -1.80 11.67
N CYS A 137 12.78 -1.66 10.36
CA CYS A 137 14.05 -1.47 9.68
C CYS A 137 14.55 -0.04 9.91
N LYS A 138 15.84 0.12 10.15
CA LYS A 138 16.45 1.43 10.33
C LYS A 138 16.49 2.17 9.00
N LYS A 139 15.84 3.33 8.91
CA LYS A 139 15.91 4.20 7.73
C LYS A 139 17.19 5.06 7.79
N VAL A 140 18.08 4.86 6.83
CA VAL A 140 19.27 5.69 6.62
C VAL A 140 18.98 6.61 5.44
N PRO A 141 18.86 7.93 5.64
CA PRO A 141 18.54 8.87 4.58
C PRO A 141 19.67 8.99 3.57
N ASP A 142 19.34 9.34 2.33
CA ASP A 142 20.33 9.69 1.31
C ASP A 142 20.92 11.06 1.65
N VAL A 143 22.25 11.15 1.79
CA VAL A 143 22.95 12.41 2.02
C VAL A 143 23.17 13.06 0.65
N SER A 144 22.08 13.56 0.07
CA SER A 144 22.12 14.26 -1.21
C SER A 144 21.41 15.61 -1.08
N THR A 145 22.20 16.66 -1.28
CA THR A 145 21.82 18.08 -1.41
C THR A 145 20.52 18.24 -2.19
N SER A 146 19.62 19.03 -1.62
CA SER A 146 18.33 19.41 -2.18
C SER A 146 18.42 19.80 -3.65
N THR A 147 18.01 18.89 -4.52
CA THR A 147 17.45 19.26 -5.82
C THR A 147 15.98 18.90 -5.72
N SER A 148 15.17 19.87 -5.29
CA SER A 148 13.73 19.76 -5.43
C SER A 148 13.44 19.63 -6.92
N SER A 149 13.22 18.40 -7.38
CA SER A 149 12.47 18.17 -8.61
C SER A 149 11.13 18.83 -8.37
N GLU A 150 10.93 19.97 -9.03
CA GLU A 150 9.70 20.72 -8.99
C GLU A 150 8.65 19.86 -9.69
N VAL A 151 8.07 18.93 -8.93
CA VAL A 151 6.87 18.20 -9.32
C VAL A 151 5.85 19.29 -9.56
N GLU A 152 5.46 19.44 -10.83
CA GLU A 152 4.43 20.36 -11.30
C GLU A 152 3.30 20.37 -10.27
N LYS A 153 3.26 21.45 -9.48
CA LYS A 153 2.29 21.60 -8.40
C LYS A 153 0.94 21.82 -9.05
N VAL A 154 0.26 20.74 -9.40
CA VAL A 154 -1.16 20.77 -9.72
C VAL A 154 -1.83 21.45 -8.53
N PRO A 155 -2.61 22.53 -8.74
CA PRO A 155 -3.27 23.22 -7.64
C PRO A 155 -4.05 22.20 -6.80
N ALA A 156 -3.70 22.11 -5.52
CA ALA A 156 -4.27 21.14 -4.57
C ALA A 156 -5.81 21.20 -4.57
N ASP A 157 -6.37 22.38 -4.84
CA ASP A 157 -7.80 22.67 -4.87
C ASP A 157 -8.60 21.92 -5.95
N SER A 158 -7.93 21.27 -6.91
CA SER A 158 -8.56 20.54 -8.02
C SER A 158 -8.53 19.02 -7.85
N LEU A 159 -7.87 18.51 -6.82
CA LEU A 159 -7.63 17.09 -6.63
C LEU A 159 -8.41 16.54 -5.44
N VAL A 160 -9.21 15.52 -5.68
CA VAL A 160 -9.96 14.81 -4.64
C VAL A 160 -9.34 13.46 -4.38
N HIS A 161 -9.29 13.06 -3.10
CA HIS A 161 -8.71 11.79 -2.66
C HIS A 161 -9.77 10.92 -1.98
N CYS A 162 -9.71 9.61 -2.23
CA CYS A 162 -10.42 8.63 -1.44
C CYS A 162 -9.67 7.31 -1.40
N GLY A 163 -9.21 6.94 -0.20
CA GLY A 163 -8.30 5.81 -0.01
C GLY A 163 -7.12 5.89 -0.99
N SER A 164 -6.92 4.81 -1.73
CA SER A 164 -5.79 4.61 -2.63
C SER A 164 -5.95 5.32 -3.98
N LEU A 165 -7.06 6.02 -4.19
CA LEU A 165 -7.38 6.69 -5.44
C LEU A 165 -7.45 8.20 -5.24
N SER A 166 -7.04 8.91 -6.28
CA SER A 166 -7.22 10.35 -6.39
C SER A 166 -7.70 10.70 -7.78
N TRP A 167 -8.34 11.86 -7.96
CA TRP A 167 -8.84 12.34 -9.23
C TRP A 167 -8.69 13.84 -9.34
N LYS A 168 -8.40 14.35 -10.53
CA LYS A 168 -8.77 15.73 -10.85
C LYS A 168 -10.29 15.81 -10.98
N ILE A 169 -10.91 16.89 -10.51
CA ILE A 169 -12.36 17.13 -10.67
C ILE A 169 -12.80 16.93 -12.14
N GLU A 170 -11.99 17.43 -13.07
CA GLU A 170 -12.22 17.31 -14.51
C GLU A 170 -12.29 15.85 -14.99
N GLU A 171 -11.55 14.92 -14.37
CA GLU A 171 -11.61 13.49 -14.72
C GLU A 171 -12.99 12.90 -14.40
N ILE A 172 -13.57 13.29 -13.27
CA ILE A 172 -14.90 12.85 -12.85
C ILE A 172 -15.96 13.44 -13.78
N GLN A 173 -15.85 14.74 -14.10
CA GLN A 173 -16.78 15.43 -15.00
C GLN A 173 -16.73 14.83 -16.42
N LEU A 174 -15.53 14.59 -16.95
CA LEU A 174 -15.34 13.99 -18.26
C LEU A 174 -15.84 12.53 -18.32
N GLY A 175 -15.56 11.74 -17.27
CA GLY A 175 -16.05 10.36 -17.14
C GLY A 175 -17.56 10.27 -17.02
N THR A 176 -18.19 11.25 -16.36
CA THR A 176 -19.65 11.34 -16.31
C THR A 176 -20.24 11.72 -17.67
N ASN A 177 -19.67 12.72 -18.34
CA ASN A 177 -20.15 13.17 -19.65
C ASN A 177 -20.14 12.05 -20.70
N SER A 178 -19.06 11.27 -20.76
CA SER A 178 -18.95 10.15 -21.71
C SER A 178 -19.93 9.00 -21.44
N HIS A 179 -20.46 8.90 -20.22
CA HIS A 179 -21.34 7.82 -19.78
C HIS A 179 -22.65 8.32 -19.15
N LEU A 180 -23.09 9.53 -19.49
CA LEU A 180 -24.18 10.23 -18.81
C LEU A 180 -25.49 9.43 -18.80
N SER A 181 -25.86 8.83 -19.94
CA SER A 181 -27.07 8.01 -20.03
C SER A 181 -27.06 6.80 -19.10
N LYS A 182 -25.88 6.20 -18.89
CA LYS A 182 -25.67 5.06 -18.00
C LYS A 182 -25.62 5.52 -16.54
N PHE A 183 -24.99 6.67 -16.30
CA PHE A 183 -24.93 7.31 -14.99
C PHE A 183 -26.33 7.64 -14.45
N LEU A 184 -27.19 8.26 -15.29
CA LEU A 184 -28.55 8.65 -14.94
C LEU A 184 -29.45 7.44 -14.66
N LYS A 185 -29.32 6.36 -15.44
CA LYS A 185 -30.11 5.12 -15.25
C LYS A 185 -29.67 4.30 -14.04
N GLY A 186 -28.40 4.40 -13.64
CA GLY A 186 -27.80 3.62 -12.56
C GLY A 186 -27.80 4.31 -11.18
N ARG A 187 -28.67 5.29 -10.96
CA ARG A 187 -28.71 6.04 -9.70
C ARG A 187 -29.42 5.23 -8.62
N PHE A 188 -28.73 5.05 -7.50
CA PHE A 188 -29.30 4.48 -6.28
C PHE A 188 -29.36 5.55 -5.21
N GLU A 189 -30.45 5.61 -4.46
CA GLU A 189 -30.54 6.53 -3.34
C GLU A 189 -29.60 6.11 -2.21
N VAL A 190 -28.90 7.09 -1.64
CA VAL A 190 -28.09 6.91 -0.45
C VAL A 190 -29.04 6.90 0.75
N LYS A 191 -28.99 5.82 1.55
CA LYS A 191 -29.88 5.65 2.71
C LYS A 191 -29.82 6.86 3.65
N ASN A 192 -30.98 7.21 4.19
CA ASN A 192 -31.14 8.27 5.20
C ASN A 192 -30.72 9.68 4.74
N THR A 193 -30.74 9.94 3.43
CA THR A 193 -30.42 11.28 2.89
C THR A 193 -31.63 12.04 2.36
N SER A 194 -32.81 11.42 2.30
CA SER A 194 -34.01 12.01 1.69
C SER A 194 -34.54 13.23 2.44
N SER A 195 -34.33 13.31 3.75
CA SER A 195 -34.76 14.43 4.61
C SER A 195 -33.73 15.55 4.73
N LEU A 196 -32.56 15.42 4.11
CA LEU A 196 -31.52 16.46 4.12
C LEU A 196 -31.93 17.62 3.22
N ALA A 197 -31.46 18.84 3.53
CA ALA A 197 -31.76 20.04 2.75
C ALA A 197 -31.27 19.92 1.28
N ASP A 198 -30.18 19.22 1.06
CA ASP A 198 -29.62 18.88 -0.25
C ASP A 198 -29.95 17.44 -0.69
N GLY A 199 -30.92 16.80 -0.01
CA GLY A 199 -31.39 15.45 -0.26
C GLY A 199 -32.47 15.35 -1.36
N PRO A 200 -32.74 14.14 -1.88
CA PRO A 200 -32.03 12.89 -1.63
C PRO A 200 -30.68 12.86 -2.35
N TRP A 201 -29.68 12.23 -1.73
CA TRP A 201 -28.40 11.98 -2.39
C TRP A 201 -28.50 10.71 -3.23
N LEU A 202 -27.91 10.75 -4.41
CA LEU A 202 -27.89 9.66 -5.37
C LEU A 202 -26.45 9.23 -5.60
N ARG A 203 -26.22 7.92 -5.71
CA ARG A 203 -24.91 7.37 -6.08
C ARG A 203 -24.98 6.62 -7.39
N SER A 204 -23.91 6.68 -8.18
CA SER A 204 -23.81 5.95 -9.44
C SER A 204 -22.36 5.56 -9.73
N ILE A 205 -22.19 4.46 -10.47
CA ILE A 205 -20.88 3.86 -10.72
C ILE A 205 -20.22 4.52 -11.93
N LEU A 206 -19.00 5.01 -11.73
CA LEU A 206 -18.06 5.42 -12.77
C LEU A 206 -16.84 4.48 -12.77
N ARG A 207 -15.94 4.66 -13.74
CA ARG A 207 -14.72 3.87 -13.88
C ARG A 207 -13.52 4.78 -14.08
N LYS A 208 -12.46 4.56 -13.31
CA LYS A 208 -11.16 5.23 -13.48
C LYS A 208 -10.23 4.30 -14.25
N ARG A 209 -9.55 4.82 -15.26
CA ARG A 209 -8.49 4.11 -15.97
C ARG A 209 -7.20 4.21 -15.16
N ILE A 210 -6.59 3.06 -14.86
CA ILE A 210 -5.34 2.99 -14.11
C ILE A 210 -4.38 2.07 -14.87
N THR A 211 -3.18 2.58 -15.14
CA THR A 211 -2.14 1.85 -15.87
C THR A 211 -1.02 1.47 -14.92
N ILE A 212 -0.77 0.16 -14.79
CA ILE A 212 0.19 -0.42 -13.87
C ILE A 212 1.09 -1.34 -14.68
N ARG A 213 2.39 -1.03 -14.78
CA ARG A 213 3.37 -1.89 -15.47
C ARG A 213 2.87 -2.34 -16.86
N LYS A 214 2.34 -1.38 -17.63
CA LYS A 214 1.75 -1.56 -18.98
C LYS A 214 0.40 -2.28 -19.03
N ILE A 215 -0.13 -2.75 -17.89
CA ILE A 215 -1.48 -3.32 -17.80
C ILE A 215 -2.44 -2.20 -17.44
N THR A 216 -3.45 -1.98 -18.29
CA THR A 216 -4.50 -0.99 -18.03
C THR A 216 -5.74 -1.68 -17.48
N GLN A 217 -6.23 -1.21 -16.34
CA GLN A 217 -7.48 -1.67 -15.74
C GLN A 217 -8.47 -0.52 -15.54
N LEU A 218 -9.77 -0.83 -15.63
CA LEU A 218 -10.85 0.11 -15.35
C LEU A 218 -11.40 -0.20 -13.96
N VAL A 219 -10.97 0.58 -12.97
CA VAL A 219 -11.38 0.39 -11.57
C VAL A 219 -12.71 1.11 -11.35
N PRO A 220 -13.77 0.41 -10.92
CA PRO A 220 -15.04 1.04 -10.60
C PRO A 220 -14.94 1.86 -9.32
N TYR A 221 -15.66 2.98 -9.28
CA TYR A 221 -15.89 3.78 -8.08
C TYR A 221 -17.30 4.37 -8.14
N GLU A 222 -17.90 4.71 -7.01
CA GLU A 222 -19.20 5.38 -7.00
C GLU A 222 -19.03 6.87 -6.72
N VAL A 223 -19.80 7.70 -7.42
CA VAL A 223 -19.89 9.14 -7.15
C VAL A 223 -21.21 9.40 -6.46
N ILE A 224 -21.18 10.14 -5.35
CA ILE A 224 -22.35 10.60 -4.61
C ILE A 224 -22.66 12.03 -5.06
N VAL A 225 -23.90 12.27 -5.47
CA VAL A 225 -24.39 13.58 -5.89
C VAL A 225 -25.62 13.99 -5.10
N ASN A 226 -25.77 15.28 -4.84
CA ASN A 226 -26.97 15.85 -4.22
C ASN A 226 -28.10 16.11 -5.25
N ASN A 227 -29.22 16.65 -4.78
CA ASN A 227 -30.36 17.01 -5.62
C ASN A 227 -30.07 18.14 -6.64
N GLN A 228 -28.99 18.93 -6.47
CA GLN A 228 -28.50 19.88 -7.47
C GLN A 228 -27.50 19.27 -8.50
N ASN A 229 -27.23 17.97 -8.45
CA ASN A 229 -26.17 17.30 -9.22
C ASN A 229 -24.76 17.86 -8.93
N GLU A 230 -24.51 18.30 -7.71
CA GLU A 230 -23.16 18.55 -7.21
C GLU A 230 -22.60 17.27 -6.59
N VAL A 231 -21.33 17.00 -6.85
CA VAL A 231 -20.60 15.89 -6.26
C VAL A 231 -20.34 16.21 -4.79
N ARG A 232 -20.84 15.32 -3.93
CA ARG A 232 -20.70 15.38 -2.46
C ARG A 232 -19.60 14.45 -1.95
N GLY A 233 -19.22 13.44 -2.74
CA GLY A 233 -18.23 12.47 -2.32
C GLY A 233 -18.08 11.33 -3.30
N VAL A 234 -17.19 10.42 -2.96
CA VAL A 234 -16.92 9.20 -3.72
C VAL A 234 -16.83 7.99 -2.80
N ILE A 235 -17.15 6.82 -3.34
CA ILE A 235 -16.97 5.54 -2.65
C ILE A 235 -15.99 4.69 -3.46
N VAL A 236 -14.97 4.18 -2.77
CA VAL A 236 -13.96 3.30 -3.34
C VAL A 236 -14.04 1.94 -2.67
N THR A 237 -14.05 0.88 -3.48
CA THR A 237 -13.92 -0.48 -2.98
C THR A 237 -12.45 -0.85 -2.90
N HIS A 238 -12.00 -1.26 -1.71
CA HIS A 238 -10.70 -1.87 -1.49
C HIS A 238 -10.83 -3.37 -1.31
N HIS A 239 -10.07 -4.12 -2.08
CA HIS A 239 -9.96 -5.56 -1.97
C HIS A 239 -8.80 -5.92 -1.03
N ILE A 240 -9.14 -6.60 0.05
CA ILE A 240 -8.24 -6.90 1.16
C ILE A 240 -8.16 -8.41 1.40
N SER A 241 -7.22 -8.82 2.24
CA SER A 241 -7.21 -10.15 2.82
C SER A 241 -7.35 -10.03 4.33
N ASN A 242 -8.40 -10.62 4.86
CA ASN A 242 -8.70 -10.62 6.27
C ASN A 242 -8.38 -11.98 6.90
N LYS A 243 -7.98 -11.95 8.16
CA LYS A 243 -7.70 -13.15 8.95
C LYS A 243 -9.00 -13.57 9.63
N GLU A 244 -9.63 -14.64 9.15
CA GLU A 244 -10.78 -15.23 9.82
C GLU A 244 -10.30 -16.32 10.80
N THR A 245 -10.91 -16.34 11.99
CA THR A 245 -10.72 -17.42 12.96
C THR A 245 -12.02 -18.20 12.98
N THR A 246 -12.03 -19.38 12.37
CA THR A 246 -13.21 -20.26 12.39
C THR A 246 -13.24 -21.04 13.69
N ALA A 247 -14.40 -21.08 14.35
CA ALA A 247 -14.65 -22.04 15.43
C ALA A 247 -14.65 -23.47 14.86
N HIS A 248 -14.17 -24.43 15.65
CA HIS A 248 -14.12 -25.83 15.23
C HIS A 248 -15.53 -26.44 15.13
N ASP A 249 -15.71 -27.34 14.15
CA ASP A 249 -16.85 -28.27 14.12
C ASP A 249 -16.83 -29.13 15.39
N SER A 250 -17.97 -29.22 16.09
CA SER A 250 -18.13 -29.92 17.37
C SER A 250 -17.98 -31.44 17.31
N ASN A 251 -17.59 -32.00 16.15
CA ASN A 251 -17.59 -33.44 15.87
C ASN A 251 -16.20 -34.09 15.86
N GLN A 252 -15.13 -33.38 16.27
CA GLN A 252 -13.78 -33.96 16.33
C GLN A 252 -13.35 -34.29 17.77
N THR A 253 -12.80 -35.49 17.92
CA THR A 253 -12.43 -36.14 19.18
C THR A 253 -11.35 -35.39 19.95
N GLN A 254 -11.46 -35.51 21.27
CA GLN A 254 -10.83 -34.73 22.34
C GLN A 254 -9.29 -34.77 22.47
N SER A 255 -8.55 -35.40 21.54
CA SER A 255 -7.14 -35.77 21.78
C SER A 255 -6.08 -34.86 21.17
N ASP A 256 -6.42 -33.90 20.31
CA ASP A 256 -5.44 -32.95 19.80
C ASP A 256 -5.64 -31.61 20.51
N LEU A 257 -4.63 -31.09 21.21
CA LEU A 257 -4.66 -29.73 21.75
C LEU A 257 -4.84 -28.73 20.59
N LEU A 258 -6.09 -28.32 20.40
CA LEU A 258 -6.64 -27.60 19.25
C LEU A 258 -6.10 -26.17 19.15
N THR A 259 -4.98 -25.98 18.44
CA THR A 259 -4.63 -24.63 17.96
C THR A 259 -5.64 -24.19 16.88
N PRO A 260 -6.31 -23.02 17.05
CA PRO A 260 -7.24 -22.50 16.04
C PRO A 260 -6.57 -22.39 14.67
N ILE A 261 -7.15 -23.01 13.65
CA ILE A 261 -6.69 -22.82 12.27
C ILE A 261 -7.18 -21.45 11.82
N SER A 262 -6.25 -20.51 11.71
CA SER A 262 -6.56 -19.21 11.12
C SER A 262 -6.28 -19.23 9.62
N THR A 263 -7.30 -18.86 8.84
CA THR A 263 -7.19 -18.77 7.38
C THR A 263 -7.30 -17.33 6.92
N TRP A 264 -6.58 -17.02 5.85
CA TRP A 264 -6.65 -15.72 5.19
C TRP A 264 -7.68 -15.80 4.07
N LYS A 265 -8.73 -14.99 4.16
CA LYS A 265 -9.79 -14.91 3.15
C LYS A 265 -9.71 -13.58 2.43
N LYS A 266 -10.12 -13.56 1.15
CA LYS A 266 -10.26 -12.32 0.39
C LYS A 266 -11.59 -11.68 0.75
N ASP A 267 -11.57 -10.37 0.94
CA ASP A 267 -12.71 -9.59 1.36
C ASP A 267 -12.67 -8.20 0.69
N GLU A 268 -13.75 -7.45 0.82
CA GLU A 268 -13.91 -6.11 0.24
C GLU A 268 -14.43 -5.14 1.29
N ILE A 269 -13.80 -3.97 1.38
CA ILE A 269 -14.28 -2.86 2.19
C ILE A 269 -14.64 -1.69 1.29
N ARG A 270 -15.58 -0.86 1.74
CA ARG A 270 -16.02 0.34 1.02
C ARG A 270 -15.64 1.57 1.82
N LEU A 271 -14.73 2.37 1.28
CA LEU A 271 -14.32 3.64 1.84
C LEU A 271 -15.23 4.74 1.29
N VAL A 272 -15.88 5.50 2.17
CA VAL A 272 -16.80 6.58 1.80
C VAL A 272 -16.13 7.91 2.12
N CYS A 273 -15.75 8.66 1.10
CA CYS A 273 -15.08 9.94 1.28
C CYS A 273 -16.00 11.07 0.85
N LEU A 274 -16.55 11.78 1.83
CA LEU A 274 -17.32 13.01 1.60
C LEU A 274 -16.37 14.19 1.44
N PHE A 275 -16.74 15.14 0.58
CA PHE A 275 -15.94 16.33 0.31
C PHE A 275 -16.55 17.53 1.04
N ASP A 276 -15.71 18.30 1.72
CA ASP A 276 -16.12 19.54 2.38
C ASP A 276 -16.61 20.58 1.36
N LYS A 277 -15.97 20.62 0.19
CA LYS A 277 -16.33 21.50 -0.93
C LYS A 277 -16.94 20.67 -2.06
N THR A 278 -18.16 21.01 -2.44
CA THR A 278 -18.86 20.39 -3.57
C THR A 278 -18.42 21.01 -4.89
N PHE A 279 -18.66 20.28 -5.98
CA PHE A 279 -18.42 20.77 -7.34
C PHE A 279 -19.46 20.19 -8.30
N PRO A 280 -19.80 20.89 -9.39
CA PRO A 280 -20.81 20.41 -10.33
C PRO A 280 -20.34 19.12 -11.01
N LEU A 281 -21.25 18.13 -11.10
CA LEU A 281 -20.98 16.85 -11.77
C LEU A 281 -20.66 17.03 -13.26
N LEU A 282 -21.25 18.03 -13.91
CA LEU A 282 -21.03 18.35 -15.31
C LEU A 282 -20.28 19.68 -15.41
N SER A 283 -19.27 19.74 -16.27
CA SER A 283 -18.53 20.98 -16.51
C SER A 283 -19.44 22.05 -17.14
N PRO A 284 -19.49 23.28 -16.61
CA PRO A 284 -20.30 24.38 -17.17
C PRO A 284 -20.01 24.66 -18.65
N ALA A 285 -18.76 24.52 -19.08
CA ALA A 285 -18.33 24.76 -20.46
C ALA A 285 -18.92 23.79 -21.48
N LEU A 286 -19.48 22.65 -21.04
CA LEU A 286 -20.05 21.63 -21.91
C LEU A 286 -21.59 21.67 -21.94
N ILE A 287 -22.23 22.36 -21.01
CA ILE A 287 -23.70 22.54 -20.98
C ILE A 287 -24.15 23.44 -22.15
N SER A 288 -23.33 24.43 -22.52
CA SER A 288 -23.60 25.36 -23.62
C SER A 288 -23.58 24.73 -25.02
N ASN A 289 -22.94 23.57 -25.21
CA ASN A 289 -22.87 22.91 -26.53
C ASN A 289 -24.06 21.96 -26.81
N SER A 290 -24.87 21.65 -25.79
CA SER A 290 -26.04 20.78 -25.95
C SER A 290 -27.30 21.52 -26.43
N SER A 291 -27.28 22.86 -26.44
CA SER A 291 -28.41 23.69 -26.89
C SER A 291 -28.49 23.87 -28.43
N SER A 292 -27.56 23.31 -29.21
CA SER A 292 -27.71 23.26 -30.67
C SER A 292 -28.68 22.14 -31.07
N GLN A 293 -29.98 22.41 -30.87
CA GLN A 293 -31.04 21.65 -31.51
C GLN A 293 -30.76 21.56 -33.01
N ARG A 294 -30.47 20.35 -33.50
CA ARG A 294 -30.53 20.03 -34.93
C ARG A 294 -31.90 20.47 -35.45
N LYS A 295 -31.94 21.60 -36.18
CA LYS A 295 -33.09 21.98 -37.00
C LYS A 295 -33.42 20.78 -37.89
N ARG A 296 -34.53 20.11 -37.61
CA ARG A 296 -35.16 19.16 -38.54
C ARG A 296 -35.45 19.96 -39.81
N LYS A 297 -34.86 19.54 -40.94
CA LYS A 297 -35.37 19.95 -42.25
C LYS A 297 -36.76 19.33 -42.40
N THR A 298 -37.79 20.16 -42.38
CA THR A 298 -39.09 19.84 -42.97
C THR A 298 -38.85 19.60 -44.47
N ARG A 299 -39.29 18.44 -44.97
CA ARG A 299 -39.42 18.22 -46.41
C ARG A 299 -40.81 18.71 -46.80
N GLU A 300 -40.85 19.71 -47.67
CA GLU A 300 -41.93 19.86 -48.67
C GLU A 300 -41.69 18.85 -49.80
#